data_AF-A0A949HW77-F1
#
_entry.id   AF-A0A949HW77-F1
#
_cell.length_a   1.000
_cell.length_b   1.000
_cell.length_c   1.000
_cell.angle_alpha   90.00
_cell.angle_beta   90.00
_cell.angle_gamma   90.00
#
_symmetry.space_group_name_H-M   'P 1'
#
loop_
_entity.id
_entity.type
_entity.pdbx_description
1 polymer ?
#
loop_
_entity_poly.entity_id
_entity_poly.type
_entity_poly.pdbx_seq_one_letter_code
_entity_poly.pdbx_strand_id
1 'polypeptide(L)'
;MKTLPSGDAIAFWGRATIPFLRAAGPRNLCRCLLLAGALAFSANAPAQSWQAALSRMPLRTPTTVLNRANCVNVMLNAFRSNAVVKAIVFMPGATDEISFFRRVHASLANASPTLLDAVNALTNQTFIQAAFQPPFLILHTTEDPLNVIAVVKNKSTAAKLRRLIVPIRAQFVDADWGAVDSALHRHLKVWLRPVGDSPASWHFYRHNFAACGVSQWQMLKLLALAGKTTFTVHWLTADFQPDMRQGAVPKLTVFPTNH
;
A
#
# COMPACT_ATOMS: atom_id res chain seq x y z
N MET A 1 24.02 39.75 -44.11
CA MET A 1 24.37 41.09 -44.61
C MET A 1 23.18 41.67 -45.35
N LYS A 2 22.40 42.56 -44.69
CA LYS A 2 21.61 43.68 -45.24
C LYS A 2 20.74 44.27 -44.11
N THR A 3 21.33 45.30 -43.51
CA THR A 3 20.78 46.56 -42.94
C THR A 3 19.28 46.71 -42.66
N LEU A 4 19.01 47.18 -41.43
CA LEU A 4 17.85 47.96 -40.95
C LEU A 4 17.69 49.32 -41.66
N PRO A 5 16.48 49.92 -41.61
CA PRO A 5 16.24 51.19 -40.88
C PRO A 5 14.96 51.09 -39.99
N SER A 6 14.89 51.54 -38.73
CA SER A 6 14.97 52.88 -38.09
C SER A 6 13.65 53.70 -38.09
N GLY A 7 13.17 54.03 -36.88
CA GLY A 7 12.25 55.13 -36.53
C GLY A 7 10.76 54.73 -36.46
N ASP A 8 9.93 55.18 -35.53
CA ASP A 8 10.10 56.04 -34.35
C ASP A 8 8.86 55.91 -33.43
N ALA A 9 9.03 56.42 -32.21
CA ALA A 9 8.18 56.33 -31.04
C ALA A 9 6.75 56.92 -31.14
N ILE A 10 5.80 56.35 -30.36
CA ILE A 10 4.75 57.12 -29.66
C ILE A 10 4.61 56.59 -28.23
N ALA A 11 4.58 57.53 -27.29
CA ALA A 11 4.66 57.37 -25.86
C ALA A 11 3.34 56.97 -25.17
N PHE A 12 3.52 56.32 -24.02
CA PHE A 12 2.74 56.34 -22.78
C PHE A 12 1.59 57.35 -22.69
N TRP A 13 0.40 56.88 -22.27
CA TRP A 13 -0.34 57.31 -21.07
C TRP A 13 -1.58 56.40 -20.89
N GLY A 14 -1.61 55.58 -19.85
CA GLY A 14 -2.75 54.68 -19.56
C GLY A 14 -2.75 54.23 -18.11
N ARG A 15 -3.43 55.00 -17.26
CA ARG A 15 -3.53 54.91 -15.79
C ARG A 15 -3.76 53.49 -15.27
N ALA A 16 -2.87 53.03 -14.40
CA ALA A 16 -3.17 51.99 -13.42
C ALA A 16 -4.22 52.52 -12.43
N THR A 17 -5.40 51.91 -12.42
CA THR A 17 -6.41 52.14 -11.39
C THR A 17 -6.26 51.04 -10.34
N ILE A 18 -5.66 51.42 -9.22
CA ILE A 18 -5.59 50.65 -7.98
C ILE A 18 -7.01 50.66 -7.37
N PRO A 19 -7.66 49.52 -7.12
CA PRO A 19 -8.90 49.53 -6.36
C PRO A 19 -8.59 49.91 -4.90
N PHE A 20 -9.25 50.99 -4.50
CA PHE A 20 -9.30 51.57 -3.16
C PHE A 20 -9.39 50.52 -2.05
N LEU A 21 -8.39 50.51 -1.16
CA LEU A 21 -8.53 50.00 0.20
C LEU A 21 -9.60 50.83 0.92
N ARG A 22 -10.77 50.24 1.12
CA ARG A 22 -11.79 50.78 2.02
C ARG A 22 -11.34 50.51 3.45
N ALA A 23 -11.04 51.59 4.18
CA ALA A 23 -10.66 51.54 5.59
C ALA A 23 -11.72 50.79 6.41
N ALA A 24 -11.33 49.66 7.00
CA ALA A 24 -12.15 48.93 7.97
C ALA A 24 -12.05 49.64 9.33
N GLY A 25 -13.20 49.96 9.93
CA GLY A 25 -13.28 50.63 11.23
C GLY A 25 -12.69 49.80 12.38
N PRO A 26 -12.33 50.45 13.51
CA PRO A 26 -11.51 49.88 14.59
C PRO A 26 -12.20 48.79 15.43
N ARG A 27 -13.43 48.38 15.09
CA ARG A 27 -14.18 47.33 15.82
C ARG A 27 -14.09 45.93 15.20
N ASN A 28 -13.54 45.79 14.00
CA ASN A 28 -13.41 44.49 13.30
C ASN A 28 -12.01 43.88 13.30
N LEU A 29 -10.98 44.63 13.73
CA LEU A 29 -9.59 44.12 13.83
C LEU A 29 -9.43 43.08 14.96
N CYS A 30 -10.26 43.16 16.00
CA CYS A 30 -10.17 42.24 17.15
C CYS A 30 -10.74 40.84 16.84
N ARG A 31 -11.66 40.70 15.87
CA ARG A 31 -12.22 39.40 15.45
C ARG A 31 -11.33 38.63 14.47
N CYS A 32 -10.56 39.31 13.62
CA CYS A 32 -9.60 38.64 12.72
C CYS A 32 -8.39 38.07 13.47
N LEU A 33 -7.95 38.72 14.55
CA LEU A 33 -6.82 38.24 15.37
C LEU A 33 -7.18 37.00 16.21
N LEU A 34 -8.45 36.85 16.64
CA LEU A 34 -8.89 35.67 17.38
C LEU A 34 -9.14 34.43 16.49
N LEU A 35 -9.49 34.62 15.21
CA LEU A 35 -9.60 33.53 14.23
C LEU A 35 -8.25 33.08 13.65
N ALA A 36 -7.25 33.97 13.61
CA ALA A 36 -5.88 33.62 13.22
C ALA A 36 -5.13 32.84 14.32
N GLY A 37 -5.41 33.11 15.60
CA GLY A 37 -4.81 32.39 16.74
C GLY A 37 -5.33 30.96 16.92
N ALA A 38 -6.58 30.69 16.55
CA ALA A 38 -7.20 29.36 16.69
C ALA A 38 -6.79 28.37 15.58
N LEU A 39 -6.31 28.85 14.42
CA LEU A 39 -5.82 28.00 13.34
C LEU A 39 -4.32 27.65 13.47
N ALA A 40 -3.58 28.31 14.35
CA ALA A 40 -2.15 28.08 14.54
C ALA A 40 -1.83 26.90 15.48
N PHE A 41 -2.82 26.37 16.22
CA PHE A 41 -2.59 25.32 17.24
C PHE A 41 -2.76 23.88 16.75
N SER A 42 -3.14 23.64 15.49
CA SER A 42 -3.40 22.28 14.98
C SER A 42 -2.27 21.67 14.12
N ALA A 43 -1.11 22.34 14.00
CA ALA A 43 -0.09 21.94 13.02
C ALA A 43 1.03 21.01 13.56
N ASN A 44 1.07 20.72 14.87
CA ASN A 44 2.21 20.00 15.48
C ASN A 44 1.85 18.69 16.19
N ALA A 45 0.75 18.03 15.84
CA ALA A 45 0.60 16.63 16.24
C ALA A 45 1.71 15.82 15.54
N PRO A 46 2.59 15.11 16.27
CA PRO A 46 3.61 14.29 15.64
C PRO A 46 2.92 13.30 14.71
N ALA A 47 3.41 13.20 13.47
CA ALA A 47 2.89 12.25 12.50
C ALA A 47 2.86 10.88 13.16
N GLN A 48 1.66 10.31 13.27
CA GLN A 48 1.45 9.07 13.98
C GLN A 48 2.37 7.98 13.40
N SER A 49 3.21 7.35 14.23
CA SER A 49 4.04 6.23 13.77
C SER A 49 3.18 4.99 13.48
N TRP A 50 3.66 4.11 12.60
CA TRP A 50 2.95 2.86 12.33
C TRP A 50 2.88 1.98 13.59
N GLN A 51 3.92 1.97 14.43
CA GLN A 51 3.92 1.25 15.71
C GLN A 51 2.79 1.76 16.61
N ALA A 52 2.65 3.08 16.74
CA ALA A 52 1.57 3.67 17.52
C ALA A 52 0.18 3.35 16.94
N ALA A 53 0.06 3.14 15.63
CA ALA A 53 -1.18 2.67 15.01
C ALA A 53 -1.52 1.24 15.41
N LEU A 54 -0.54 0.34 15.34
CA LEU A 54 -0.70 -1.09 15.59
C LEU A 54 -0.89 -1.42 17.08
N SER A 55 -0.28 -0.64 17.98
CA SER A 55 -0.46 -0.82 19.44
C SER A 55 -1.90 -0.61 19.89
N ARG A 56 -2.75 0.02 19.05
CA ARG A 56 -4.17 0.21 19.29
C ARG A 56 -5.06 -0.82 18.59
N MET A 57 -4.49 -1.89 18.04
CA MET A 57 -5.22 -2.96 17.37
C MET A 57 -5.11 -4.24 18.20
N PRO A 58 -6.07 -4.54 19.10
CA PRO A 58 -6.04 -5.77 19.88
C PRO A 58 -6.18 -6.99 18.95
N LEU A 59 -5.49 -8.07 19.27
CA LEU A 59 -5.77 -9.37 18.65
C LEU A 59 -7.17 -9.79 19.07
N ARG A 60 -8.01 -10.14 18.10
CA ARG A 60 -9.43 -10.49 18.35
C ARG A 60 -9.59 -11.86 19.00
N THR A 61 -8.63 -12.75 18.76
CA THR A 61 -8.61 -14.09 19.30
C THR A 61 -7.64 -14.14 20.48
N PRO A 62 -8.06 -14.63 21.66
CA PRO A 62 -7.15 -14.89 22.76
C PRO A 62 -6.07 -15.86 22.26
N THR A 63 -4.83 -15.40 22.16
CA THR A 63 -3.74 -16.19 21.61
C THR A 63 -2.49 -15.86 22.41
N THR A 64 -1.87 -16.89 22.98
CA THR A 64 -0.63 -16.79 23.75
C THR A 64 0.59 -17.16 22.91
N VAL A 65 0.39 -17.83 21.78
CA VAL A 65 1.46 -18.26 20.86
C VAL A 65 1.01 -18.08 19.41
N LEU A 66 1.83 -17.41 18.60
CA LEU A 66 1.71 -17.39 17.15
C LEU A 66 2.48 -18.56 16.55
N ASN A 67 1.80 -19.36 15.73
CA ASN A 67 2.38 -20.52 15.06
C ASN A 67 1.85 -20.63 13.63
N ARG A 68 2.28 -21.69 12.93
CA ARG A 68 1.83 -22.00 11.56
C ARG A 68 0.31 -21.92 11.36
N ALA A 69 -0.48 -22.42 12.32
CA ALA A 69 -1.91 -22.59 12.14
C ALA A 69 -2.71 -21.29 12.34
N ASN A 70 -2.20 -20.36 13.15
CA ASN A 70 -2.97 -19.18 13.55
C ASN A 70 -2.37 -17.84 13.11
N CYS A 71 -1.05 -17.77 12.85
CA CYS A 71 -0.31 -16.52 12.76
C CYS A 71 -0.92 -15.54 11.74
N VAL A 72 -1.02 -15.97 10.48
CA VAL A 72 -1.55 -15.13 9.40
C VAL A 72 -2.98 -14.71 9.68
N ASN A 73 -3.86 -15.66 10.00
CA ASN A 73 -5.28 -15.38 10.21
C ASN A 73 -5.51 -14.43 11.40
N VAL A 74 -4.84 -14.66 12.53
CA VAL A 74 -4.95 -13.80 13.72
C VAL A 74 -4.51 -12.37 13.41
N MET A 75 -3.37 -12.20 12.73
CA MET A 75 -2.85 -10.87 12.42
C MET A 75 -3.70 -10.14 11.38
N LEU A 76 -4.11 -10.80 10.29
CA LEU A 76 -4.93 -10.19 9.24
C LEU A 76 -6.34 -9.83 9.73
N ASN A 77 -6.91 -10.60 10.68
CA ASN A 77 -8.19 -10.27 11.30
C ASN A 77 -8.11 -9.11 12.31
N ALA A 78 -6.99 -8.99 13.01
CA ALA A 78 -6.73 -7.87 13.92
C ALA A 78 -6.48 -6.55 13.17
N PHE A 79 -5.95 -6.63 11.94
CA PHE A 79 -5.60 -5.46 11.15
C PHE A 79 -6.80 -4.56 10.85
N ARG A 80 -6.62 -3.27 11.14
CA ARG A 80 -7.55 -2.19 10.81
C ARG A 80 -6.80 -1.10 10.05
N SER A 81 -7.16 -0.90 8.79
CA SER A 81 -6.60 0.18 7.98
C SER A 81 -6.82 1.54 8.67
N ASN A 82 -5.82 2.41 8.57
CA ASN A 82 -5.82 3.75 9.16
C ASN A 82 -5.06 4.74 8.26
N ALA A 83 -4.86 5.97 8.73
CA ALA A 83 -4.19 7.02 7.97
C ALA A 83 -2.73 6.69 7.60
N VAL A 84 -2.06 5.84 8.40
CA VAL A 84 -0.63 5.49 8.26
C VAL A 84 -0.46 4.18 7.52
N VAL A 85 -1.09 3.11 8.04
CA VAL A 85 -0.97 1.75 7.51
C VAL A 85 -2.29 1.37 6.87
N LYS A 86 -2.28 1.22 5.54
CA LYS A 86 -3.47 0.86 4.76
C LYS A 86 -3.49 -0.60 4.34
N ALA A 87 -2.33 -1.26 4.36
CA ALA A 87 -2.24 -2.70 4.16
C ALA A 87 -1.15 -3.32 5.03
N ILE A 88 -1.37 -4.59 5.38
CA ILE A 88 -0.36 -5.51 5.90
C ILE A 88 -0.24 -6.69 4.93
N VAL A 89 0.99 -7.10 4.61
CA VAL A 89 1.27 -8.21 3.70
C VAL A 89 2.35 -9.11 4.28
N PHE A 90 2.14 -10.41 4.22
CA PHE A 90 3.19 -11.41 4.38
C PHE A 90 3.73 -11.71 2.98
N MET A 91 5.01 -11.41 2.77
CA MET A 91 5.72 -11.78 1.56
C MET A 91 5.81 -13.30 1.43
N PRO A 92 6.07 -13.84 0.22
CA PRO A 92 6.24 -15.28 0.03
C PRO A 92 7.30 -15.91 0.94
N GLY A 93 8.48 -15.29 1.11
CA GLY A 93 9.50 -15.84 2.02
C GLY A 93 9.02 -15.96 3.47
N ALA A 94 8.32 -14.95 3.99
CA ALA A 94 7.69 -15.04 5.31
C ALA A 94 6.58 -16.10 5.36
N THR A 95 5.81 -16.25 4.29
CA THR A 95 4.78 -17.30 4.17
C THR A 95 5.42 -18.69 4.20
N ASP A 96 6.59 -18.87 3.58
CA ASP A 96 7.32 -20.13 3.55
C ASP A 96 7.89 -20.51 4.92
N GLU A 97 8.41 -19.53 5.68
CA GLU A 97 8.82 -19.72 7.09
C GLU A 97 7.67 -20.20 7.97
N ILE A 98 6.47 -19.65 7.76
CA ILE A 98 5.25 -20.04 8.49
C ILE A 98 4.77 -21.43 8.04
N SER A 99 4.66 -21.65 6.73
CA SER A 99 3.90 -22.78 6.16
C SER A 99 4.76 -24.01 5.92
N PHE A 100 5.93 -23.84 5.31
CA PHE A 100 6.79 -24.93 4.87
C PHE A 100 7.85 -25.30 5.90
N PHE A 101 8.62 -24.32 6.37
CA PHE A 101 9.72 -24.59 7.31
C PHE A 101 9.23 -24.86 8.73
N ARG A 102 7.97 -24.50 9.06
CA ARG A 102 7.33 -24.70 10.37
C ARG A 102 8.17 -24.11 11.53
N ARG A 103 8.93 -23.05 11.25
CA ARG A 103 9.86 -22.43 12.21
C ARG A 103 9.20 -21.30 13.02
N VAL A 104 7.99 -20.90 12.65
CA VAL A 104 7.26 -19.86 13.38
C VAL A 104 6.61 -20.43 14.62
N HIS A 105 7.18 -20.08 15.76
CA HIS A 105 6.63 -20.28 17.09
C HIS A 105 7.04 -19.09 17.98
N ALA A 106 6.16 -18.10 18.07
CA ALA A 106 6.44 -16.86 18.82
C ALA A 106 5.47 -16.70 19.98
N SER A 107 6.01 -16.57 21.20
CA SER A 107 5.21 -16.40 22.41
C SER A 107 4.80 -14.94 22.60
N LEU A 108 3.55 -14.72 23.00
CA LEU A 108 2.98 -13.41 23.32
C LEU A 108 2.89 -13.27 24.84
N ALA A 109 3.64 -12.30 25.40
CA ALA A 109 3.75 -12.13 26.85
C ALA A 109 2.52 -11.45 27.48
N ASN A 110 1.80 -10.64 26.71
CA ASN A 110 0.69 -9.84 27.23
C ASN A 110 -0.60 -10.66 27.29
N ALA A 111 -1.39 -10.48 28.36
CA ALA A 111 -2.70 -11.11 28.50
C ALA A 111 -3.73 -10.64 27.45
N SER A 112 -3.54 -9.44 26.91
CA SER A 112 -4.35 -8.85 25.83
C SER A 112 -3.41 -8.29 24.75
N PRO A 113 -2.82 -9.18 23.92
CA PRO A 113 -1.82 -8.77 22.95
C PRO A 113 -2.42 -7.91 21.85
N THR A 114 -1.60 -7.00 21.34
CA THR A 114 -1.91 -6.13 20.21
C THR A 114 -1.28 -6.65 18.93
N LEU A 115 -1.65 -6.08 17.78
CA LEU A 115 -1.01 -6.38 16.51
C LEU A 115 0.47 -5.95 16.52
N LEU A 116 0.83 -4.91 17.27
CA LEU A 116 2.23 -4.54 17.47
C LEU A 116 2.97 -5.63 18.27
N ASP A 117 2.37 -6.17 19.32
CA ASP A 117 2.97 -7.27 20.10
C ASP A 117 3.20 -8.51 19.23
N ALA A 118 2.24 -8.81 18.35
CA ALA A 118 2.37 -9.89 17.37
C ALA A 118 3.55 -9.65 16.40
N VAL A 119 3.66 -8.44 15.85
CA VAL A 119 4.79 -8.08 14.97
C VAL A 119 6.12 -8.20 15.73
N ASN A 120 6.21 -7.63 16.93
CA ASN A 120 7.43 -7.68 17.74
C ASN A 120 7.81 -9.12 18.12
N ALA A 121 6.83 -9.95 18.48
CA ALA A 121 7.09 -11.34 18.81
C ALA A 121 7.66 -12.11 17.60
N LEU A 122 7.08 -11.91 16.40
CA LEU A 122 7.61 -12.51 15.18
C LEU A 122 9.02 -12.01 14.86
N THR A 123 9.27 -10.69 14.93
CA THR A 123 10.57 -10.13 14.56
C THR A 123 11.69 -10.45 15.54
N ASN A 124 11.36 -10.71 16.80
CA ASN A 124 12.35 -10.99 17.84
C ASN A 124 12.63 -12.50 17.99
N GLN A 125 11.69 -13.36 17.60
CA GLN A 125 11.76 -14.81 17.88
C GLN A 125 11.85 -15.67 16.62
N THR A 126 11.78 -15.08 15.42
CA THR A 126 11.80 -15.81 14.15
C THR A 126 12.68 -15.10 13.11
N PHE A 127 12.79 -15.68 11.91
CA PHE A 127 13.48 -15.06 10.77
C PHE A 127 12.66 -13.99 10.05
N ILE A 128 11.41 -13.77 10.46
CA ILE A 128 10.53 -12.75 9.87
C ILE A 128 10.99 -11.38 10.33
N GLN A 129 11.04 -10.43 9.40
CA GLN A 129 11.33 -9.02 9.60
C GLN A 129 10.10 -8.18 9.26
N ALA A 130 10.07 -6.95 9.76
CA ALA A 130 9.04 -5.98 9.45
C ALA A 130 9.65 -4.72 8.81
N ALA A 131 9.17 -4.37 7.63
CA ALA A 131 9.51 -3.13 6.94
C ALA A 131 8.25 -2.29 6.70
N PHE A 132 8.34 -0.99 6.97
CA PHE A 132 7.27 -0.06 6.64
C PHE A 132 7.63 0.73 5.37
N GLN A 133 6.92 0.43 4.29
CA GLN A 133 6.97 1.18 3.04
C GLN A 133 5.61 1.81 2.79
N PRO A 134 5.40 3.10 3.15
CA PRO A 134 4.08 3.69 3.15
C PRO A 134 3.29 3.43 1.85
N PRO A 135 2.03 2.93 1.95
CA PRO A 135 1.24 2.70 3.16
C PRO A 135 1.23 1.24 3.64
N PHE A 136 2.24 0.45 3.30
CA PHE A 136 2.32 -1.00 3.53
C PHE A 136 3.22 -1.33 4.71
N LEU A 137 2.70 -2.15 5.62
CA LEU A 137 3.53 -2.94 6.53
C LEU A 137 3.82 -4.28 5.87
N ILE A 138 5.09 -4.56 5.65
CA ILE A 138 5.58 -5.73 4.93
C ILE A 138 6.26 -6.65 5.94
N LEU A 139 5.74 -7.87 6.08
CA LEU A 139 6.36 -8.95 6.86
C LEU A 139 7.09 -9.87 5.88
N HIS A 140 8.40 -10.02 6.05
CA HIS A 140 9.27 -10.59 5.01
C HIS A 140 10.46 -11.33 5.60
N THR A 141 11.20 -12.09 4.80
CA THR A 141 12.53 -12.59 5.15
C THR A 141 13.60 -11.78 4.45
N THR A 142 14.89 -12.07 4.71
CA THR A 142 16.02 -11.42 4.03
C THR A 142 16.08 -11.71 2.53
N GLU A 143 15.39 -12.75 2.07
CA GLU A 143 15.38 -13.14 0.66
C GLU A 143 14.32 -12.38 -0.15
N ASP A 144 13.34 -11.77 0.50
CA ASP A 144 12.22 -11.11 -0.17
C ASP A 144 12.61 -9.74 -0.77
N PRO A 145 12.21 -9.43 -2.02
CA PRO A 145 12.50 -8.14 -2.63
C PRO A 145 11.43 -7.15 -2.19
N LEU A 146 11.81 -6.16 -1.40
CA LEU A 146 10.84 -5.15 -0.92
C LEU A 146 10.48 -4.12 -2.00
N ASN A 147 11.21 -4.09 -3.11
CA ASN A 147 10.98 -3.15 -4.21
C ASN A 147 10.23 -3.80 -5.36
N VAL A 148 9.01 -3.34 -5.62
CA VAL A 148 8.20 -3.77 -6.75
C VAL A 148 8.68 -3.12 -8.05
N ILE A 149 8.96 -3.94 -9.06
CA ILE A 149 9.17 -3.45 -10.43
C ILE A 149 7.81 -3.27 -11.10
N ALA A 150 7.48 -2.02 -11.42
CA ALA A 150 6.24 -1.64 -12.08
C ALA A 150 6.55 -0.91 -13.40
N VAL A 151 6.23 -1.54 -14.53
CA VAL A 151 6.43 -0.96 -15.86
C VAL A 151 5.14 -0.30 -16.32
N VAL A 152 5.22 0.96 -16.79
CA VAL A 152 4.07 1.70 -17.30
C VAL A 152 4.17 1.83 -18.82
N LYS A 153 3.39 1.04 -19.55
CA LYS A 153 3.25 1.19 -21.00
C LYS A 153 2.14 2.18 -21.36
N ASN A 154 1.08 2.25 -20.56
CA ASN A 154 0.00 3.22 -20.73
C ASN A 154 -0.05 4.24 -19.57
N LYS A 155 0.44 5.46 -19.80
CA LYS A 155 0.51 6.54 -18.78
C LYS A 155 -0.87 6.97 -18.27
N SER A 156 -1.87 7.05 -19.14
CA SER A 156 -3.24 7.47 -18.78
C SER A 156 -3.90 6.46 -17.82
N THR A 157 -3.80 5.17 -18.14
CA THR A 157 -4.31 4.09 -17.29
C THR A 157 -3.60 4.10 -15.93
N ALA A 158 -2.27 4.21 -15.89
CA ALA A 158 -1.53 4.32 -14.63
C ALA A 158 -1.93 5.56 -13.81
N ALA A 159 -2.15 6.71 -14.45
CA ALA A 159 -2.63 7.91 -13.76
C ALA A 159 -4.02 7.71 -13.14
N LYS A 160 -4.94 7.04 -13.87
CA LYS A 160 -6.27 6.68 -13.36
C LYS A 160 -6.18 5.74 -12.16
N LEU A 161 -5.36 4.69 -12.25
CA LEU A 161 -5.16 3.71 -11.18
C LEU A 161 -4.59 4.33 -9.89
N ARG A 162 -3.75 5.36 -10.01
CA ARG A 162 -3.19 6.06 -8.84
C ARG A 162 -4.23 6.88 -8.08
N ARG A 163 -5.29 7.34 -8.76
CA ARG A 163 -6.35 8.19 -8.19
C ARG A 163 -7.52 7.39 -7.63
N LEU A 164 -7.89 6.30 -8.28
CA LEU A 164 -9.05 5.50 -7.89
C LEU A 164 -8.72 4.62 -6.69
N ILE A 165 -9.64 4.58 -5.72
CA ILE A 165 -9.57 3.72 -4.54
C ILE A 165 -10.23 2.36 -4.86
N VAL A 166 -9.71 1.29 -4.26
CA VAL A 166 -10.40 -0.01 -4.26
C VAL A 166 -11.57 0.05 -3.27
N PRO A 167 -12.83 -0.10 -3.70
CA PRO A 167 -14.02 0.13 -2.87
C PRO A 167 -14.36 -1.02 -1.90
N ILE A 168 -13.41 -1.92 -1.63
CA ILE A 168 -13.60 -3.08 -0.75
C ILE A 168 -12.46 -3.18 0.27
N ARG A 169 -12.75 -3.83 1.40
CA ARG A 169 -11.70 -4.40 2.25
C ARG A 169 -11.28 -5.73 1.62
N ALA A 170 -10.07 -5.78 1.07
CA ALA A 170 -9.46 -7.01 0.60
C ALA A 170 -8.79 -7.71 1.78
N GLN A 171 -9.09 -8.98 1.98
CA GLN A 171 -8.41 -9.82 2.96
C GLN A 171 -8.27 -11.23 2.39
N PHE A 172 -7.04 -11.67 2.23
CA PHE A 172 -6.69 -12.96 1.68
C PHE A 172 -5.78 -13.68 2.66
N VAL A 173 -6.17 -14.89 3.04
CA VAL A 173 -5.43 -15.81 3.90
C VAL A 173 -5.26 -17.07 3.07
N ASP A 174 -4.02 -17.40 2.75
CA ASP A 174 -3.64 -18.56 1.94
C ASP A 174 -4.39 -18.64 0.60
N ALA A 175 -4.70 -17.49 -0.01
CA ALA A 175 -5.52 -17.46 -1.22
C ALA A 175 -4.67 -17.67 -2.48
N ASP A 176 -5.13 -18.54 -3.37
CA ASP A 176 -4.56 -18.65 -4.72
C ASP A 176 -4.91 -17.43 -5.59
N TRP A 177 -4.33 -17.38 -6.78
CA TRP A 177 -4.58 -16.30 -7.73
C TRP A 177 -6.02 -16.27 -8.27
N GLY A 178 -6.68 -17.41 -8.44
CA GLY A 178 -8.06 -17.46 -8.93
C GLY A 178 -9.02 -16.80 -7.96
N ALA A 179 -8.85 -17.04 -6.66
CA ALA A 179 -9.59 -16.38 -5.59
C ALA A 179 -9.32 -14.86 -5.56
N VAL A 180 -8.06 -14.45 -5.71
CA VAL A 180 -7.68 -13.03 -5.77
C VAL A 180 -8.28 -12.33 -6.99
N ASP A 181 -8.13 -12.92 -8.18
CA ASP A 181 -8.65 -12.39 -9.44
C ASP A 181 -10.17 -12.23 -9.35
N SER A 182 -10.88 -13.30 -8.97
CA SER A 182 -12.33 -13.30 -8.81
C SER A 182 -12.82 -12.22 -7.84
N ALA A 183 -12.12 -12.04 -6.72
CA ALA A 183 -12.47 -11.06 -5.70
C ALA A 183 -12.15 -9.62 -6.11
N LEU A 184 -11.17 -9.36 -6.97
CA LEU A 184 -10.75 -8.01 -7.35
C LEU A 184 -11.23 -7.56 -8.73
N HIS A 185 -11.58 -8.50 -9.60
CA HIS A 185 -11.88 -8.25 -11.01
C HIS A 185 -12.91 -7.13 -11.22
N ARG A 186 -14.01 -7.13 -10.45
CA ARG A 186 -15.07 -6.10 -10.55
C ARG A 186 -14.74 -4.76 -9.88
N HIS A 187 -13.66 -4.71 -9.11
CA HIS A 187 -13.30 -3.56 -8.28
C HIS A 187 -12.11 -2.76 -8.84
N LEU A 188 -11.36 -3.35 -9.78
CA LEU A 188 -10.28 -2.70 -10.49
C LEU A 188 -10.75 -2.17 -11.85
N LYS A 189 -10.11 -1.10 -12.35
CA LYS A 189 -10.34 -0.56 -13.71
C LYS A 189 -9.43 -1.18 -14.75
N VAL A 190 -8.71 -2.23 -14.38
CA VAL A 190 -7.88 -3.04 -15.24
C VAL A 190 -8.17 -4.50 -14.96
N TRP A 191 -8.05 -5.32 -16.01
CA TRP A 191 -8.07 -6.76 -15.91
C TRP A 191 -6.71 -7.24 -15.41
N LEU A 192 -6.72 -8.16 -14.44
CA LEU A 192 -5.50 -8.80 -13.96
C LEU A 192 -5.14 -9.91 -14.94
N ARG A 193 -3.85 -9.97 -15.29
CA ARG A 193 -3.27 -11.03 -16.11
C ARG A 193 -2.06 -11.61 -15.39
N PRO A 194 -1.82 -12.92 -15.46
CA PRO A 194 -2.60 -13.95 -16.15
C PRO A 194 -4.01 -14.13 -15.55
N VAL A 195 -4.94 -14.75 -16.30
CA VAL A 195 -6.28 -15.08 -15.78
C VAL A 195 -6.14 -16.19 -14.73
N GLY A 196 -7.04 -16.22 -13.74
CA GLY A 196 -7.19 -17.35 -12.83
C GLY A 196 -7.20 -18.70 -13.55
N ASP A 197 -6.64 -19.72 -12.91
CA ASP A 197 -6.58 -21.12 -13.39
C ASP A 197 -5.76 -21.39 -14.66
N SER A 198 -5.13 -20.38 -15.24
CA SER A 198 -4.21 -20.58 -16.37
C SER A 198 -2.85 -21.11 -15.89
N PRO A 199 -2.12 -21.92 -16.68
CA PRO A 199 -0.76 -22.34 -16.31
C PRO A 199 0.18 -21.17 -16.03
N ALA A 200 -0.06 -20.04 -16.69
CA ALA A 200 0.68 -18.82 -16.44
C ALA A 200 0.47 -18.27 -15.03
N SER A 201 -0.65 -18.54 -14.33
CA SER A 201 -0.89 -18.08 -12.97
C SER A 201 -0.31 -19.01 -11.89
N TRP A 202 0.28 -20.15 -12.24
CA TRP A 202 0.72 -21.14 -11.26
C TRP A 202 1.90 -20.70 -10.39
N HIS A 203 2.58 -19.62 -10.76
CA HIS A 203 3.65 -19.02 -9.95
C HIS A 203 3.11 -18.22 -8.74
N PHE A 204 1.81 -17.98 -8.68
CA PHE A 204 1.14 -17.34 -7.55
C PHE A 204 0.65 -18.38 -6.54
N TYR A 205 1.54 -18.81 -5.66
CA TYR A 205 1.21 -19.89 -4.74
C TYR A 205 0.22 -19.48 -3.66
N ARG A 206 0.47 -18.38 -2.94
CA ARG A 206 -0.29 -18.01 -1.73
C ARG A 206 -0.26 -16.50 -1.49
N HIS A 207 -1.42 -15.86 -1.45
CA HIS A 207 -1.58 -14.46 -1.09
C HIS A 207 -2.05 -14.32 0.35
N ASN A 208 -1.24 -13.63 1.15
CA ASN A 208 -1.47 -13.39 2.58
C ASN A 208 -1.41 -11.88 2.86
N PHE A 209 -2.54 -11.18 2.71
CA PHE A 209 -2.59 -9.74 2.98
C PHE A 209 -3.99 -9.25 3.37
N ALA A 210 -4.02 -8.10 4.04
CA ALA A 210 -5.25 -7.34 4.28
C ALA A 210 -5.03 -5.87 3.89
N ALA A 211 -5.98 -5.30 3.16
CA ALA A 211 -5.91 -3.92 2.67
C ALA A 211 -7.28 -3.24 2.61
N CYS A 212 -7.32 -1.96 2.94
CA CYS A 212 -8.52 -1.13 2.77
C CYS A 212 -8.12 0.33 2.55
N GLY A 213 -8.85 1.05 1.69
CA GLY A 213 -8.58 2.47 1.40
C GLY A 213 -7.29 2.72 0.59
N VAL A 214 -6.76 1.68 -0.05
CA VAL A 214 -5.63 1.75 -1.00
C VAL A 214 -6.10 2.16 -2.38
N SER A 215 -5.25 2.88 -3.12
CA SER A 215 -5.50 3.11 -4.55
C SER A 215 -5.41 1.81 -5.34
N GLN A 216 -6.00 1.76 -6.53
CA GLN A 216 -5.87 0.59 -7.41
C GLN A 216 -4.41 0.34 -7.78
N TRP A 217 -3.61 1.38 -7.98
CA TRP A 217 -2.16 1.27 -8.17
C TRP A 217 -1.44 0.66 -6.96
N GLN A 218 -1.83 1.06 -5.74
CA GLN A 218 -1.31 0.46 -4.51
C GLN A 218 -1.74 -1.00 -4.37
N MET A 219 -2.97 -1.36 -4.77
CA MET A 219 -3.40 -2.75 -4.81
C MET A 219 -2.54 -3.58 -5.79
N LEU A 220 -2.23 -3.07 -6.99
CA LEU A 220 -1.33 -3.79 -7.91
C LEU A 220 0.07 -3.99 -7.31
N LYS A 221 0.61 -2.99 -6.60
CA LYS A 221 1.88 -3.14 -5.87
C LYS A 221 1.78 -4.20 -4.76
N LEU A 222 0.68 -4.21 -4.03
CA LEU A 222 0.45 -5.17 -2.95
C LEU A 222 0.36 -6.60 -3.47
N LEU A 223 -0.36 -6.81 -4.58
CA LEU A 223 -0.41 -8.08 -5.31
C LEU A 223 1.00 -8.50 -5.77
N ALA A 224 1.78 -7.55 -6.30
CA ALA A 224 3.13 -7.83 -6.76
C ALA A 224 4.06 -8.26 -5.62
N LEU A 225 3.97 -7.60 -4.46
CA LEU A 225 4.68 -7.99 -3.23
C LEU A 225 4.26 -9.39 -2.77
N ALA A 226 2.97 -9.60 -2.57
CA ALA A 226 2.41 -10.86 -2.07
C ALA A 226 2.67 -12.05 -3.01
N GLY A 227 2.77 -11.82 -4.33
CA GLY A 227 3.09 -12.84 -5.32
C GLY A 227 4.58 -12.94 -5.68
N LYS A 228 5.46 -12.08 -5.14
CA LYS A 228 6.87 -11.96 -5.57
C LYS A 228 7.00 -11.85 -7.09
N THR A 229 6.24 -10.90 -7.63
CA THR A 229 6.10 -10.65 -9.07
C THR A 229 6.43 -9.20 -9.40
N THR A 230 6.59 -8.97 -10.70
CA THR A 230 6.60 -7.64 -11.32
C THR A 230 5.27 -7.44 -12.04
N PHE A 231 4.91 -6.20 -12.35
CA PHE A 231 3.73 -5.95 -13.18
C PHE A 231 3.96 -4.88 -14.24
N THR A 232 3.31 -5.06 -15.39
CA THR A 232 3.27 -4.10 -16.48
C THR A 232 1.84 -3.60 -16.70
N VAL A 233 1.65 -2.28 -16.68
CA VAL A 233 0.35 -1.66 -16.96
C VAL A 233 0.23 -1.30 -18.43
N HIS A 234 -0.70 -1.96 -19.11
CA HIS A 234 -1.12 -1.71 -20.47
C HIS A 234 -2.43 -0.91 -20.50
N TRP A 235 -3.02 -0.75 -21.68
CA TRP A 235 -4.38 -0.25 -21.79
C TRP A 235 -5.35 -1.32 -21.25
N LEU A 236 -6.10 -0.97 -20.20
CA LEU A 236 -7.10 -1.82 -19.55
C LEU A 236 -6.60 -3.14 -18.93
N THR A 237 -5.31 -3.46 -18.95
CA THR A 237 -4.76 -4.65 -18.28
C THR A 237 -3.55 -4.33 -17.40
N ALA A 238 -3.34 -5.19 -16.41
CA ALA A 238 -2.11 -5.26 -15.62
C ALA A 238 -1.58 -6.69 -15.70
N ASP A 239 -0.42 -6.84 -16.33
CA ASP A 239 0.18 -8.13 -16.62
C ASP A 239 1.28 -8.41 -15.60
N PHE A 240 1.10 -9.46 -14.82
CA PHE A 240 2.03 -9.89 -13.78
C PHE A 240 2.92 -11.03 -14.26
N GLN A 241 4.17 -10.99 -13.83
CA GLN A 241 5.19 -11.99 -14.17
C GLN A 241 6.11 -12.25 -12.98
N PRO A 242 6.67 -13.46 -12.85
CA PRO A 242 7.66 -13.76 -11.81
C PRO A 242 8.81 -12.75 -11.77
N ASP A 243 9.24 -12.37 -10.57
CA ASP A 243 10.44 -11.55 -10.41
C ASP A 243 11.71 -12.41 -10.55
N MET A 244 12.31 -12.37 -11.74
CA MET A 244 13.47 -13.18 -12.11
C MET A 244 14.75 -12.84 -11.34
N ARG A 245 14.76 -11.76 -10.53
CA ARG A 245 15.90 -11.46 -9.63
C ARG A 245 16.09 -12.52 -8.54
N GLN A 246 15.08 -13.36 -8.32
CA GLN A 246 14.98 -14.23 -7.14
C GLN A 246 15.14 -15.72 -7.46
N GLY A 247 15.67 -16.05 -8.63
CA GLY A 247 15.91 -17.43 -9.07
C GLY A 247 14.91 -17.93 -10.11
N ALA A 248 14.98 -19.23 -10.40
CA ALA A 248 14.16 -19.87 -11.42
C ALA A 248 12.68 -19.98 -10.99
N VAL A 249 11.77 -19.72 -11.92
CA VAL A 249 10.33 -19.98 -11.74
C VAL A 249 10.13 -21.46 -11.43
N PRO A 250 9.45 -21.84 -10.34
CA PRO A 250 9.18 -23.24 -10.08
C PRO A 250 8.27 -23.78 -11.20
N LYS A 251 8.75 -24.80 -11.92
CA LYS A 251 7.97 -25.46 -12.97
C LYS A 251 7.03 -26.47 -12.30
N LEU A 252 5.77 -26.07 -12.08
CA LEU A 252 4.73 -27.03 -11.77
C LEU A 252 4.24 -27.68 -13.08
N THR A 253 4.26 -29.01 -13.13
CA THR A 253 3.63 -29.78 -14.20
C THR A 253 2.14 -30.00 -13.94
N VAL A 254 1.72 -29.93 -12.66
CA VAL A 254 0.32 -30.10 -12.21
C VAL A 254 0.06 -29.11 -11.08
N PHE A 255 -1.06 -28.40 -11.13
CA PHE A 255 -1.50 -27.54 -10.03
C PHE A 255 -2.15 -28.41 -8.93
N PRO A 256 -1.80 -28.24 -7.64
CA PRO A 256 -2.45 -28.98 -6.58
C PRO A 256 -3.91 -28.53 -6.47
N THR A 257 -4.84 -29.38 -6.88
CA THR A 257 -6.26 -29.25 -6.55
C THR A 257 -6.44 -29.63 -5.09
N ASN A 258 -6.91 -28.70 -4.26
CA ASN A 258 -7.34 -29.02 -2.90
C ASN A 258 -8.47 -30.05 -2.98
N HIS A 259 -8.21 -31.26 -2.47
CA HIS A 259 -9.22 -32.26 -2.15
C HIS A 259 -9.81 -31.95 -0.76
#